data_AF-A0AAU1DZD9-F1
#
_entry.id   AF-A0AAU1DZD9-F1
#
_cell.length_a   1.000
_cell.length_b   1.000
_cell.length_c   1.000
_cell.angle_alpha   90.00
_cell.angle_beta   90.00
_cell.angle_gamma   90.00
#
_symmetry.space_group_name_H-M   'P 1'
#
loop_
_entity.id
_entity.type
_entity.pdbx_description
1 polymer ?
#
loop_
_entity_poly.entity_id
_entity_poly.type
_entity_poly.pdbx_seq_one_letter_code
_entity_poly.pdbx_strand_id
1 'polypeptide(L)'
;MHSIRASARLALLLTTAGALAAAGAVPAAATDKPLPRDGIYRSLKVDDVPAAYVVLVDTSSSMQDKGPDGEPLYSTVKKRLGSFLKTLTPADEVAVVTFGRATSVVHPMSPANRTGKLLSKELPRAAEETASDHGAALNVAADQLDRSTAPVGAVLMLTDGAVNAPDSPYARLGTPAWKQLRARYDALGTNRDVIGYGLPLADGTQVSEVLGSAFGAPRILPVDPAALGAQLNDAKERVRAEKAESVLRADQGEQVAVSVQGEGLERHGSGKATLAAGGGTGKRSETVRVTLTSHARHVPLHVDLTADAAAGDATVRLAAPATPVTIGPGRSRTVEATLTWSQDAEFGLLPGTRDFRAGVRIRAEVSSPWTRTVRSSIGYAKFTTGRPTVTDVDLVGTVPARTPGWLYPLILLVVLLGAAAAWRSYKRRNPKLSGALVVTDLRSGERQTILLGGREVSQETDAGNVRARISVRGRHEGGRLVLALQCVREAPRPGDDRLRDSGTCEIGKSTVLCGIGFSHETQSRPAVALH
;
A
#
# COMPACT_ATOMS: atom_id res chain seq x y z
N MET A 1 7.90 -69.34 65.87
CA MET A 1 9.02 -70.26 65.50
C MET A 1 8.92 -70.53 64.01
N HIS A 2 10.06 -70.73 63.33
CA HIS A 2 10.29 -71.19 61.94
C HIS A 2 9.39 -70.63 60.81
N SER A 3 9.82 -69.77 59.87
CA SER A 3 11.02 -69.71 58.98
C SER A 3 10.93 -70.55 57.69
N ILE A 4 10.98 -69.87 56.52
CA ILE A 4 11.82 -70.21 55.34
C ILE A 4 11.35 -71.47 54.52
N ARG A 5 11.25 -71.53 53.16
CA ARG A 5 11.79 -70.74 52.01
C ARG A 5 11.08 -71.11 50.67
N ALA A 6 11.17 -70.23 49.66
CA ALA A 6 11.28 -70.51 48.20
C ALA A 6 10.09 -71.25 47.50
N SER A 7 9.86 -71.26 46.18
CA SER A 7 10.47 -70.67 44.96
C SER A 7 9.50 -70.88 43.77
N ALA A 8 9.55 -70.23 42.59
CA ALA A 8 10.17 -68.98 42.09
C ALA A 8 9.78 -68.81 40.59
N ARG A 9 10.17 -67.69 39.94
CA ARG A 9 9.97 -67.33 38.49
C ARG A 9 8.55 -66.80 38.18
N LEU A 10 8.34 -65.85 37.26
CA LEU A 10 9.18 -65.38 36.14
C LEU A 10 9.15 -63.84 35.99
N ALA A 11 10.10 -63.30 35.20
CA ALA A 11 10.26 -61.92 34.75
C ALA A 11 8.96 -61.28 34.16
N LEU A 12 8.78 -59.95 34.10
CA LEU A 12 9.70 -59.01 33.43
C LEU A 12 9.70 -57.56 33.99
N LEU A 13 10.82 -56.88 33.74
CA LEU A 13 11.18 -55.48 34.01
C LEU A 13 10.09 -54.45 33.63
N LEU A 14 9.94 -53.33 34.35
CA LEU A 14 10.77 -52.10 34.30
C LEU A 14 10.92 -51.57 32.84
N THR A 15 10.76 -50.28 32.52
CA THR A 15 11.08 -49.09 33.33
C THR A 15 10.33 -47.84 32.87
N THR A 16 10.17 -46.89 33.78
CA THR A 16 9.88 -45.48 33.54
C THR A 16 10.83 -44.80 32.54
N ALA A 17 10.27 -44.24 31.48
CA ALA A 17 10.78 -43.10 30.71
C ALA A 17 9.58 -42.43 30.02
N GLY A 18 9.46 -41.11 29.89
CA GLY A 18 10.30 -40.02 30.33
C GLY A 18 9.62 -38.73 29.85
N ALA A 19 9.26 -37.82 30.75
CA ALA A 19 8.48 -36.64 30.41
C ALA A 19 9.35 -35.58 29.71
N LEU A 20 9.63 -35.75 28.41
CA LEU A 20 10.50 -34.84 27.67
C LEU A 20 10.28 -34.86 26.15
N ALA A 21 9.07 -34.50 25.69
CA ALA A 21 8.80 -34.27 24.25
C ALA A 21 7.63 -33.31 23.96
N ALA A 22 7.34 -32.34 24.85
CA ALA A 22 6.49 -31.19 24.51
C ALA A 22 7.30 -30.07 23.83
N ALA A 23 8.26 -30.44 22.98
CA ALA A 23 8.87 -29.51 22.05
C ALA A 23 7.83 -29.19 20.99
N GLY A 24 7.20 -28.01 21.11
CA GLY A 24 6.27 -27.53 20.09
C GLY A 24 6.98 -27.59 18.73
N ALA A 25 6.37 -28.31 17.78
CA ALA A 25 6.85 -28.34 16.41
C ALA A 25 6.73 -26.93 15.84
N VAL A 26 7.83 -26.16 15.92
CA VAL A 26 7.98 -24.92 15.17
C VAL A 26 7.64 -25.28 13.72
N PRO A 27 6.62 -24.67 13.10
CA PRO A 27 6.27 -25.00 11.73
C PRO A 27 7.51 -24.74 10.89
N ALA A 28 8.05 -25.80 10.29
CA ALA A 28 9.28 -25.71 9.53
C ALA A 28 9.11 -24.60 8.49
N ALA A 29 9.90 -23.53 8.62
CA ALA A 29 9.91 -22.47 7.64
C ALA A 29 10.17 -23.12 6.28
N ALA A 30 9.17 -23.06 5.40
CA ALA A 30 9.27 -23.66 4.09
C ALA A 30 10.44 -22.96 3.39
N THR A 31 11.53 -23.70 3.20
CA THR A 31 12.70 -23.16 2.53
C THR A 31 12.29 -22.87 1.09
N ASP A 32 12.49 -21.63 0.64
CA ASP A 32 12.17 -21.12 -0.71
C ASP A 32 13.05 -21.75 -1.80
N LYS A 33 13.09 -23.08 -1.85
CA LYS A 33 13.66 -23.83 -2.95
C LYS A 33 12.66 -23.75 -4.11
N PRO A 34 13.00 -23.13 -5.26
CA PRO A 34 12.10 -23.05 -6.39
C PRO A 34 11.62 -24.45 -6.79
N LEU A 35 10.31 -24.60 -6.98
CA LEU A 35 9.74 -25.88 -7.38
C LEU A 35 10.36 -26.28 -8.73
N PRO A 36 10.89 -27.52 -8.89
CA PRO A 36 11.46 -27.95 -10.15
C PRO A 36 10.38 -28.05 -11.23
N ARG A 37 10.80 -27.98 -12.50
CA ARG A 37 9.93 -27.98 -13.69
C ARG A 37 8.84 -29.06 -13.63
N ASP A 38 9.21 -30.30 -13.35
CA ASP A 38 8.25 -31.43 -13.26
C ASP A 38 7.26 -31.31 -12.10
N GLY A 39 7.66 -30.65 -11.02
CA GLY A 39 6.77 -30.33 -9.90
C GLY A 39 5.70 -29.33 -10.33
N ILE A 40 6.09 -28.28 -11.05
CA ILE A 40 5.16 -27.29 -11.61
C ILE A 40 4.24 -27.96 -12.63
N TYR A 41 4.75 -28.79 -13.54
CA TYR A 41 3.93 -29.52 -14.52
C TYR A 41 2.87 -30.41 -13.87
N ARG A 42 3.22 -31.08 -12.76
CA ARG A 42 2.26 -31.87 -11.98
C ARG A 42 1.22 -31.00 -11.27
N SER A 43 1.62 -29.86 -10.70
CA SER A 43 0.70 -28.91 -10.06
C SER A 43 -0.25 -28.24 -11.06
N LEU A 44 0.23 -27.91 -12.26
CA LEU A 44 -0.56 -27.38 -13.37
C LEU A 44 -1.40 -28.44 -14.10
N LYS A 45 -1.18 -29.73 -13.83
CA LYS A 45 -1.78 -30.85 -14.56
C LYS A 45 -1.56 -30.76 -16.08
N VAL A 46 -0.34 -30.43 -16.50
CA VAL A 46 0.03 -30.26 -17.93
C VAL A 46 -0.33 -31.47 -18.79
N ASP A 47 -0.30 -32.67 -18.21
CA ASP A 47 -0.60 -33.91 -18.93
C ASP A 47 -2.12 -34.14 -19.15
N ASP A 48 -2.99 -33.41 -18.42
CA ASP A 48 -4.45 -33.35 -18.62
C ASP A 48 -4.87 -32.27 -19.64
N VAL A 49 -3.99 -31.30 -19.95
CA VAL A 49 -4.24 -30.29 -20.99
C VAL A 49 -4.04 -30.95 -22.36
N PRO A 50 -5.02 -30.91 -23.28
CA PRO A 50 -4.88 -31.53 -24.60
C PRO A 50 -3.86 -30.78 -25.47
N ALA A 51 -3.12 -31.50 -26.33
CA ALA A 51 -2.45 -30.92 -27.49
C ALA A 51 -2.82 -31.69 -28.76
N ALA A 52 -2.91 -30.99 -29.87
CA ALA A 52 -3.17 -31.56 -31.19
C ALA A 52 -1.86 -31.75 -31.96
N TYR A 53 -1.46 -32.99 -32.18
CA TYR A 53 -0.28 -33.34 -32.96
C TYR A 53 -0.69 -33.73 -34.39
N VAL A 54 -0.18 -33.05 -35.40
CA VAL A 54 -0.26 -33.52 -36.79
C VAL A 54 1.12 -34.00 -37.22
N VAL A 55 1.24 -35.30 -37.47
CA VAL A 55 2.49 -35.90 -37.96
C VAL A 55 2.41 -36.01 -39.48
N LEU A 56 3.26 -35.26 -40.18
CA LEU A 56 3.48 -35.34 -41.61
C LEU A 56 4.63 -36.32 -41.87
N VAL A 57 4.35 -37.41 -42.57
CA VAL A 57 5.32 -38.46 -42.91
C VAL A 57 5.55 -38.46 -44.42
N ASP A 58 6.78 -38.17 -44.84
CA ASP A 58 7.17 -38.29 -46.23
C ASP A 58 7.13 -39.78 -46.67
N THR A 59 6.57 -40.02 -47.86
CA THR A 59 6.42 -41.33 -48.50
C THR A 59 7.00 -41.37 -49.92
N SER A 60 7.82 -40.38 -50.26
CA SER A 60 8.62 -40.34 -51.49
C SER A 60 9.70 -41.43 -51.53
N SER A 61 10.10 -41.83 -52.73
CA SER A 61 10.95 -43.01 -52.94
C SER A 61 12.35 -42.89 -52.33
N SER A 62 12.86 -41.67 -52.11
CA SER A 62 14.15 -41.45 -51.41
C SER A 62 14.12 -41.93 -49.96
N MET A 63 12.95 -41.95 -49.32
CA MET A 63 12.79 -42.48 -47.96
C MET A 63 13.08 -44.00 -47.87
N GLN A 64 13.31 -44.69 -48.99
CA GLN A 64 13.81 -46.07 -49.03
C GLN A 64 15.33 -46.18 -48.95
N ASP A 65 16.05 -45.08 -49.14
CA ASP A 65 17.49 -45.04 -48.99
C ASP A 65 17.90 -45.40 -47.56
N LYS A 66 19.07 -46.03 -47.44
CA LYS A 66 19.55 -46.55 -46.17
C LYS A 66 20.01 -45.39 -45.27
N GLY A 67 19.39 -45.30 -44.10
CA GLY A 67 19.83 -44.40 -43.04
C GLY A 67 21.09 -44.90 -42.33
N PRO A 68 21.53 -44.17 -41.27
CA PRO A 68 22.73 -44.50 -40.49
C PRO A 68 22.71 -45.92 -39.88
N ASP A 69 21.52 -46.42 -39.55
CA ASP A 69 21.31 -47.75 -38.97
C ASP A 69 21.38 -48.89 -40.03
N GLY A 70 21.63 -48.59 -41.31
CA GLY A 70 21.68 -49.54 -42.43
C GLY A 70 20.30 -49.99 -42.96
N GLU A 71 19.23 -49.60 -42.27
CA GLU A 71 17.82 -49.79 -42.60
C GLU A 71 17.26 -48.61 -43.42
N PRO A 72 16.19 -48.81 -44.23
CA PRO A 72 15.49 -47.72 -44.92
C PRO A 72 15.01 -46.62 -43.96
N LEU A 73 15.18 -45.34 -44.33
CA LEU A 73 14.76 -44.20 -43.51
C LEU A 73 13.27 -44.29 -43.09
N TYR A 74 12.39 -44.67 -44.01
CA TYR A 74 10.96 -44.88 -43.76
C TYR A 74 10.67 -45.93 -42.67
N SER A 75 11.42 -47.04 -42.66
CA SER A 75 11.31 -48.08 -41.63
C SER A 75 11.70 -47.54 -40.25
N THR A 76 12.78 -46.74 -40.19
CA THR A 76 13.20 -46.05 -38.97
C THR A 76 12.15 -45.06 -38.50
N VAL A 77 11.57 -44.24 -39.38
CA VAL A 77 10.48 -43.31 -39.06
C VAL A 77 9.28 -44.05 -38.47
N LYS A 78 8.79 -45.12 -39.11
CA LYS A 78 7.67 -45.93 -38.59
C LYS A 78 7.94 -46.48 -37.18
N LYS A 79 9.16 -46.97 -36.93
CA LYS A 79 9.58 -47.49 -35.63
C LYS A 79 9.63 -46.38 -34.56
N ARG A 80 10.25 -45.23 -34.85
CA ARG A 80 10.40 -44.11 -33.89
C ARG A 80 9.07 -43.40 -33.63
N LEU A 81 8.25 -43.18 -34.66
CA LEU A 81 6.87 -42.68 -34.54
C LEU A 81 6.03 -43.59 -33.63
N GLY A 82 6.13 -44.91 -33.81
CA GLY A 82 5.47 -45.88 -32.96
C GLY A 82 5.85 -45.81 -31.48
N SER A 83 7.12 -45.51 -31.18
CA SER A 83 7.55 -45.23 -29.81
C SER A 83 7.01 -43.89 -29.29
N PHE A 84 7.08 -42.82 -30.09
CA PHE A 84 6.60 -41.48 -29.73
C PHE A 84 5.12 -41.49 -29.34
N LEU A 85 4.26 -42.08 -30.17
CA LEU A 85 2.81 -42.14 -29.95
C LEU A 85 2.43 -42.86 -28.65
N LYS A 86 3.18 -43.91 -28.27
CA LYS A 86 3.01 -44.61 -26.98
C LYS A 86 3.35 -43.74 -25.76
N THR A 87 4.07 -42.63 -25.95
CA THR A 87 4.38 -41.70 -24.85
C THR A 87 3.32 -40.61 -24.67
N LEU A 88 2.45 -40.38 -25.65
CA LEU A 88 1.43 -39.32 -25.60
C LEU A 88 0.40 -39.59 -24.50
N THR A 89 -0.17 -38.52 -23.96
CA THR A 89 -1.16 -38.65 -22.87
C THR A 89 -2.54 -39.03 -23.45
N PRO A 90 -3.45 -39.62 -22.66
CA PRO A 90 -4.81 -39.90 -23.12
C PRO A 90 -5.63 -38.66 -23.51
N ALA A 91 -5.19 -37.46 -23.10
CA ALA A 91 -5.78 -36.17 -23.46
C ALA A 91 -5.23 -35.60 -24.77
N ASP A 92 -4.09 -36.09 -25.26
CA ASP A 92 -3.53 -35.67 -26.54
C ASP A 92 -4.36 -36.18 -27.73
N GLU A 93 -4.45 -35.37 -28.77
CA GLU A 93 -5.07 -35.72 -30.05
C GLU A 93 -3.99 -35.84 -31.13
N VAL A 94 -4.17 -36.79 -32.05
CA VAL A 94 -3.20 -37.08 -33.13
C VAL A 94 -3.93 -37.19 -34.45
N ALA A 95 -3.42 -36.52 -35.47
CA ALA A 95 -3.61 -36.87 -36.86
C ALA A 95 -2.27 -37.32 -37.47
N VAL A 96 -2.32 -38.25 -38.42
CA VAL A 96 -1.16 -38.66 -39.21
C VAL A 96 -1.52 -38.56 -40.68
N VAL A 97 -0.65 -37.88 -41.43
CA VAL A 97 -0.81 -37.57 -42.84
C VAL A 97 0.44 -38.05 -43.55
N THR A 98 0.27 -38.87 -44.58
CA THR A 98 1.36 -39.22 -45.50
C THR A 98 1.36 -38.27 -46.68
N PHE A 99 2.54 -37.88 -47.15
CA PHE A 99 2.67 -37.03 -48.32
C PHE A 99 3.75 -37.53 -49.28
N GLY A 100 3.53 -37.25 -50.56
CA GLY A 100 4.37 -37.64 -51.69
C GLY A 100 3.94 -36.81 -52.90
N ARG A 101 3.60 -37.43 -54.04
CA ARG A 101 2.82 -36.73 -55.09
C ARG A 101 1.39 -36.47 -54.62
N ALA A 102 0.79 -37.43 -53.92
CA ALA A 102 -0.50 -37.29 -53.26
C ALA A 102 -0.33 -37.03 -51.76
N THR A 103 -1.29 -36.35 -51.15
CA THR A 103 -1.41 -36.22 -49.68
C THR A 103 -2.61 -37.04 -49.20
N SER A 104 -2.44 -37.84 -48.15
CA SER A 104 -3.50 -38.68 -47.59
C SER A 104 -3.52 -38.62 -46.07
N VAL A 105 -4.71 -38.46 -45.49
CA VAL A 105 -4.94 -38.53 -44.04
C VAL A 105 -5.10 -40.01 -43.66
N VAL A 106 -3.98 -40.68 -43.35
CA VAL A 106 -4.00 -42.09 -42.91
C VAL A 106 -4.63 -42.27 -41.54
N HIS A 107 -4.54 -41.24 -40.68
CA HIS A 107 -5.21 -41.19 -39.39
C HIS A 107 -5.83 -39.80 -39.18
N PRO A 108 -7.16 -39.64 -39.19
CA PRO A 108 -7.79 -38.36 -38.91
C PRO A 108 -7.58 -37.95 -37.45
N MET A 109 -7.64 -36.64 -37.18
CA MET A 109 -7.48 -36.09 -35.83
C MET A 109 -8.39 -36.82 -34.82
N SER A 110 -7.78 -37.54 -33.87
CA SER A 110 -8.50 -38.29 -32.84
C SER A 110 -7.64 -38.54 -31.59
N PRO A 111 -8.22 -38.90 -30.43
CA PRO A 111 -7.46 -39.13 -29.20
C PRO A 111 -6.34 -40.15 -29.37
N ALA A 112 -5.15 -39.88 -28.81
CA ALA A 112 -3.92 -40.65 -29.02
C ALA A 112 -4.04 -42.14 -28.68
N ASN A 113 -4.97 -42.50 -27.78
CA ASN A 113 -5.27 -43.89 -27.42
C ASN A 113 -5.89 -44.73 -28.57
N ARG A 114 -6.31 -44.10 -29.68
CA ARG A 114 -6.85 -44.77 -30.88
C ARG A 114 -5.80 -45.19 -31.91
N THR A 115 -4.52 -44.83 -31.71
CA THR A 115 -3.43 -45.07 -32.67
C THR A 115 -2.94 -46.53 -32.78
N GLY A 116 -3.52 -47.48 -32.04
CA GLY A 116 -3.00 -48.86 -31.90
C GLY A 116 -2.92 -49.71 -33.18
N LYS A 117 -3.56 -49.29 -34.28
CA LYS A 117 -3.51 -49.97 -35.60
C LYS A 117 -2.71 -49.19 -36.66
N LEU A 118 -2.28 -47.97 -36.35
CA LEU A 118 -1.70 -47.02 -37.30
C LEU A 118 -0.53 -47.60 -38.10
N LEU A 119 0.51 -48.05 -37.40
CA LEU A 119 1.78 -48.47 -38.01
C LEU A 119 1.67 -49.74 -38.87
N SER A 120 0.70 -50.59 -38.55
CA SER A 120 0.56 -51.94 -39.10
C SER A 120 -0.56 -52.08 -40.14
N LYS A 121 -1.49 -51.12 -40.21
CA LYS A 121 -2.63 -51.16 -41.13
C LYS A 121 -2.92 -49.86 -41.89
N GLU A 122 -2.65 -48.70 -41.31
CA GLU A 122 -3.05 -47.40 -41.88
C GLU A 122 -1.88 -46.73 -42.63
N LEU A 123 -0.65 -46.81 -42.12
CA LEU A 123 0.55 -46.33 -42.82
C LEU A 123 0.95 -47.28 -43.97
N PRO A 124 1.34 -46.74 -45.15
CA PRO A 124 1.88 -47.51 -46.27
C PRO A 124 3.01 -48.45 -45.84
N ARG A 125 3.12 -49.61 -46.50
CA ARG A 125 4.18 -50.59 -46.24
C ARG A 125 5.55 -50.04 -46.60
N ALA A 126 5.61 -49.35 -47.73
CA ALA A 126 6.78 -48.76 -48.35
C ALA A 126 6.48 -47.30 -48.73
N ALA A 127 7.54 -46.50 -48.83
CA ALA A 127 7.55 -45.19 -49.47
C ALA A 127 7.91 -45.41 -50.96
N GLU A 128 7.02 -45.02 -51.87
CA GLU A 128 7.10 -45.31 -53.31
C GLU A 128 6.70 -44.10 -54.19
N GLU A 129 6.37 -42.96 -53.57
CA GLU A 129 5.91 -41.77 -54.28
C GLU A 129 7.05 -41.08 -55.04
N THR A 130 6.77 -40.53 -56.22
CA THR A 130 7.80 -39.97 -57.12
C THR A 130 8.02 -38.46 -56.95
N ALA A 131 7.44 -37.88 -55.90
CA ALA A 131 7.40 -36.46 -55.59
C ALA A 131 7.21 -36.27 -54.08
N SER A 132 7.41 -35.06 -53.57
CA SER A 132 7.18 -34.68 -52.17
C SER A 132 6.58 -33.28 -52.11
N ASP A 133 5.27 -33.20 -51.89
CA ASP A 133 4.51 -31.95 -51.74
C ASP A 133 4.26 -31.60 -50.27
N HIS A 134 5.25 -30.92 -49.68
CA HIS A 134 5.17 -30.38 -48.32
C HIS A 134 4.05 -29.34 -48.15
N GLY A 135 3.66 -28.60 -49.19
CA GLY A 135 2.67 -27.54 -49.10
C GLY A 135 1.23 -28.07 -49.05
N ALA A 136 0.93 -29.09 -49.87
CA ALA A 136 -0.33 -29.83 -49.75
C ALA A 136 -0.42 -30.57 -48.40
N ALA A 137 0.68 -31.17 -47.93
CA ALA A 137 0.77 -31.78 -46.61
C ALA A 137 0.44 -30.80 -45.47
N LEU A 138 1.02 -29.60 -45.52
CA LEU A 138 0.76 -28.53 -44.56
C LEU A 138 -0.67 -27.98 -44.64
N ASN A 139 -1.26 -27.83 -45.84
CA ASN A 139 -2.65 -27.42 -45.96
C ASN A 139 -3.61 -28.46 -45.35
N VAL A 140 -3.36 -29.76 -45.57
CA VAL A 140 -4.11 -30.84 -44.92
C VAL A 140 -3.86 -30.88 -43.41
N ALA A 141 -2.65 -30.52 -42.93
CA ALA A 141 -2.41 -30.37 -41.49
C ALA A 141 -3.22 -29.24 -40.87
N ALA A 142 -3.39 -28.11 -41.55
CA ALA A 142 -4.29 -27.06 -41.11
C ALA A 142 -5.75 -27.57 -41.03
N ASP A 143 -6.23 -28.33 -42.02
CA ASP A 143 -7.56 -28.98 -41.99
C ASP A 143 -7.75 -29.94 -40.79
N GLN A 144 -6.68 -30.57 -40.29
CA GLN A 144 -6.73 -31.43 -39.10
C GLN A 144 -6.66 -30.64 -37.80
N LEU A 145 -5.91 -29.54 -37.74
CA LEU A 145 -5.86 -28.65 -36.58
C LEU A 145 -7.19 -27.90 -36.36
N ASP A 146 -7.86 -27.50 -37.44
CA ASP A 146 -9.20 -26.90 -37.40
C ASP A 146 -10.26 -27.81 -36.75
N ARG A 147 -10.05 -29.14 -36.77
CA ARG A 147 -10.96 -30.12 -36.14
C ARG A 147 -10.73 -30.30 -34.64
N SER A 148 -9.59 -29.84 -34.13
CA SER A 148 -9.27 -29.91 -32.71
C SER A 148 -9.68 -28.62 -31.99
N THR A 149 -9.99 -28.72 -30.69
CA THR A 149 -10.13 -27.57 -29.79
C THR A 149 -8.97 -27.43 -28.80
N ALA A 150 -7.86 -28.15 -29.02
CA ALA A 150 -6.70 -28.09 -28.13
C ALA A 150 -6.05 -26.69 -28.12
N PRO A 151 -5.63 -26.17 -26.95
CA PRO A 151 -4.98 -24.86 -26.82
C PRO A 151 -3.54 -24.83 -27.37
N VAL A 152 -2.96 -25.99 -27.69
CA VAL A 152 -1.64 -26.13 -28.32
C VAL A 152 -1.72 -27.10 -29.49
N GLY A 153 -1.22 -26.68 -30.65
CA GLY A 153 -1.06 -27.48 -31.86
C GLY A 153 0.41 -27.64 -32.24
N ALA A 154 0.82 -28.83 -32.65
CA ALA A 154 2.17 -29.14 -33.12
C ALA A 154 2.11 -29.88 -34.45
N VAL A 155 2.77 -29.35 -35.48
CA VAL A 155 2.92 -30.02 -36.78
C VAL A 155 4.34 -30.56 -36.87
N LEU A 156 4.51 -31.88 -36.95
CA LEU A 156 5.81 -32.55 -37.01
C LEU A 156 6.04 -33.06 -38.42
N MET A 157 7.03 -32.49 -39.13
CA MET A 157 7.37 -32.84 -40.50
C MET A 157 8.62 -33.72 -40.54
N LEU A 158 8.46 -34.96 -41.00
CA LEU A 158 9.49 -35.99 -41.14
C LEU A 158 9.78 -36.19 -42.63
N THR A 159 10.93 -35.74 -43.12
CA THR A 159 11.28 -35.71 -44.56
C THR A 159 12.79 -35.80 -44.77
N ASP A 160 13.19 -36.43 -45.87
CA ASP A 160 14.57 -36.61 -46.36
C ASP A 160 14.85 -35.84 -47.66
N GLY A 161 13.82 -35.22 -48.27
CA GLY A 161 13.92 -34.43 -49.49
C GLY A 161 13.50 -32.97 -49.36
N ALA A 162 13.94 -32.16 -50.33
CA ALA A 162 13.45 -30.80 -50.57
C ALA A 162 12.11 -30.82 -51.35
N VAL A 163 11.46 -29.65 -51.51
CA VAL A 163 10.16 -29.56 -52.20
C VAL A 163 10.26 -30.04 -53.64
N ASN A 164 9.49 -31.07 -53.97
CA ASN A 164 9.37 -31.61 -55.33
C ASN A 164 7.89 -31.89 -55.62
N ALA A 165 7.15 -30.84 -55.97
CA ALA A 165 5.69 -30.90 -56.14
C ALA A 165 5.30 -30.46 -57.56
N PRO A 166 5.57 -31.27 -58.61
CA PRO A 166 5.12 -30.96 -59.96
C PRO A 166 3.60 -30.80 -59.99
N ASP A 167 3.12 -29.85 -60.80
CA ASP A 167 1.69 -29.52 -61.00
C ASP A 167 0.94 -29.02 -59.74
N SER A 168 1.62 -28.86 -58.61
CA SER A 168 1.05 -28.32 -57.37
C SER A 168 1.10 -26.78 -57.31
N PRO A 169 0.11 -26.09 -56.71
CA PRO A 169 0.20 -24.67 -56.41
C PRO A 169 1.34 -24.32 -55.41
N TYR A 170 1.89 -25.34 -54.73
CA TYR A 170 3.00 -25.22 -53.78
C TYR A 170 4.38 -25.52 -54.40
N ALA A 171 4.47 -25.83 -55.70
CA ALA A 171 5.68 -26.22 -56.44
C ALA A 171 6.91 -25.30 -56.26
N ARG A 172 6.71 -24.05 -55.84
CA ARG A 172 7.78 -23.09 -55.53
C ARG A 172 7.41 -22.33 -54.25
N LEU A 173 8.38 -22.11 -53.37
CA LEU A 173 8.18 -21.28 -52.18
C LEU A 173 7.81 -19.83 -52.58
N GLY A 174 7.01 -19.16 -51.74
CA GLY A 174 6.62 -17.76 -51.94
C GLY A 174 5.49 -17.50 -52.96
N THR A 175 4.93 -18.53 -53.59
CA THR A 175 3.71 -18.41 -54.41
C THR A 175 2.52 -17.89 -53.58
N PRO A 176 1.44 -17.39 -54.22
CA PRO A 176 0.24 -16.97 -53.50
C PRO A 176 -0.34 -18.05 -52.57
N ALA A 177 -0.22 -19.33 -52.94
CA ALA A 177 -0.66 -20.45 -52.12
C ALA A 177 0.12 -20.57 -50.81
N TRP A 178 1.45 -20.40 -50.83
CA TRP A 178 2.26 -20.33 -49.60
C TRP A 178 1.89 -19.13 -48.71
N LYS A 179 1.54 -17.97 -49.30
CA LYS A 179 1.08 -16.80 -48.55
C LYS A 179 -0.28 -17.03 -47.89
N GLN A 180 -1.22 -17.69 -48.59
CA GLN A 180 -2.52 -18.08 -48.05
C GLN A 180 -2.37 -19.11 -46.92
N LEU A 181 -1.49 -20.10 -47.10
CA LEU A 181 -1.17 -21.11 -46.09
C LEU A 181 -0.58 -20.48 -44.82
N ARG A 182 0.32 -19.50 -44.96
CA ARG A 182 0.82 -18.71 -43.82
C ARG A 182 -0.31 -17.99 -43.09
N ALA A 183 -1.12 -17.21 -43.82
CA ALA A 183 -2.24 -16.49 -43.22
C ALA A 183 -3.25 -17.42 -42.51
N ARG A 184 -3.40 -18.67 -42.98
CA ARG A 184 -4.21 -19.71 -42.32
C ARG A 184 -3.58 -20.17 -41.00
N TYR A 185 -2.26 -20.39 -40.96
CA TYR A 185 -1.57 -20.71 -39.72
C TYR A 185 -1.51 -19.54 -38.72
N ASP A 186 -1.39 -18.30 -39.20
CA ASP A 186 -1.50 -17.09 -38.36
C ASP A 186 -2.91 -16.97 -37.74
N ALA A 187 -3.95 -17.25 -38.52
CA ALA A 187 -5.35 -17.27 -38.05
C ALA A 187 -5.60 -18.39 -37.02
N LEU A 188 -5.07 -19.61 -37.25
CA LEU A 188 -5.06 -20.68 -36.26
C LEU A 188 -4.32 -20.24 -34.98
N GLY A 189 -3.17 -19.58 -35.12
CA GLY A 189 -2.33 -19.05 -34.05
C GLY A 189 -2.96 -17.93 -33.21
N THR A 190 -4.11 -17.39 -33.62
CA THR A 190 -4.79 -16.29 -32.91
C THR A 190 -5.44 -16.74 -31.60
N ASN A 191 -5.90 -17.99 -31.52
CA ASN A 191 -6.67 -18.51 -30.38
C ASN A 191 -5.99 -19.69 -29.63
N ARG A 192 -4.82 -20.13 -30.11
CA ARG A 192 -4.05 -21.28 -29.60
C ARG A 192 -2.61 -21.17 -30.10
N ASP A 193 -1.66 -21.76 -29.40
CA ASP A 193 -0.27 -21.80 -29.88
C ASP A 193 -0.14 -22.87 -30.97
N VAL A 194 0.39 -22.55 -32.15
CA VAL A 194 0.65 -23.53 -33.22
C VAL A 194 2.10 -23.47 -33.68
N ILE A 195 2.79 -24.62 -33.61
CA ILE A 195 4.24 -24.70 -33.86
C ILE A 195 4.56 -25.77 -34.91
N GLY A 196 5.30 -25.36 -35.95
CA GLY A 196 5.92 -26.28 -36.90
C GLY A 196 7.28 -26.80 -36.40
N TYR A 197 7.44 -28.12 -36.34
CA TYR A 197 8.68 -28.84 -36.04
C TYR A 197 9.19 -29.52 -37.30
N GLY A 198 10.42 -29.19 -37.70
CA GLY A 198 11.11 -29.86 -38.80
C GLY A 198 12.07 -30.92 -38.28
N LEU A 199 11.94 -32.15 -38.78
CA LEU A 199 12.81 -33.27 -38.48
C LEU A 199 13.48 -33.73 -39.78
N PRO A 200 14.54 -33.04 -40.23
CA PRO A 200 15.28 -33.41 -41.43
C PRO A 200 16.01 -34.74 -41.22
N LEU A 201 15.76 -35.69 -42.11
CA LEU A 201 16.35 -37.04 -42.06
C LEU A 201 17.64 -37.16 -42.88
N ALA A 202 17.93 -36.14 -43.69
CA ALA A 202 19.14 -36.00 -44.49
C ALA A 202 19.54 -34.51 -44.57
N ASP A 203 20.78 -34.26 -45.01
CA ASP A 203 21.25 -32.92 -45.32
C ASP A 203 20.58 -32.35 -46.59
N GLY A 204 20.56 -31.02 -46.73
CA GLY A 204 20.05 -30.36 -47.95
C GLY A 204 18.52 -30.33 -48.12
N THR A 205 17.76 -30.82 -47.14
CA THR A 205 16.30 -31.00 -47.18
C THR A 205 15.44 -29.74 -47.18
N GLN A 206 16.02 -28.55 -46.99
CA GLN A 206 15.32 -27.25 -47.02
C GLN A 206 14.10 -27.10 -46.06
N VAL A 207 13.89 -28.03 -45.11
CA VAL A 207 12.72 -28.05 -44.18
C VAL A 207 12.54 -26.74 -43.43
N SER A 208 13.64 -26.04 -43.13
CA SER A 208 13.63 -24.69 -42.54
C SER A 208 12.90 -23.66 -43.39
N GLU A 209 13.13 -23.66 -44.70
CA GLU A 209 12.55 -22.73 -45.66
C GLU A 209 11.08 -23.07 -45.95
N VAL A 210 10.77 -24.37 -46.01
CA VAL A 210 9.42 -24.92 -46.16
C VAL A 210 8.54 -24.53 -44.97
N LEU A 211 8.95 -24.89 -43.76
CA LEU A 211 8.20 -24.56 -42.56
C LEU A 211 8.26 -23.05 -42.25
N GLY A 212 9.33 -22.35 -42.63
CA GLY A 212 9.43 -20.88 -42.54
C GLY A 212 8.43 -20.19 -43.47
N SER A 213 8.13 -20.79 -44.62
CA SER A 213 7.10 -20.30 -45.53
C SER A 213 5.70 -20.37 -44.89
N ALA A 214 5.39 -21.41 -44.11
CA ALA A 214 4.09 -21.56 -43.45
C ALA A 214 3.98 -20.92 -42.04
N PHE A 215 4.97 -21.10 -41.15
CA PHE A 215 4.90 -20.70 -39.73
C PHE A 215 5.72 -19.45 -39.39
N GLY A 216 6.55 -18.94 -40.31
CA GLY A 216 7.46 -17.82 -40.07
C GLY A 216 8.68 -18.17 -39.21
N ALA A 217 8.46 -18.74 -38.01
CA ALA A 217 9.49 -19.12 -37.04
C ALA A 217 9.37 -20.61 -36.61
N PRO A 218 9.64 -21.56 -37.51
CA PRO A 218 9.60 -22.99 -37.19
C PRO A 218 10.76 -23.41 -36.29
N ARG A 219 10.60 -24.54 -35.59
CA ARG A 219 11.68 -25.16 -34.81
C ARG A 219 12.26 -26.34 -35.59
N ILE A 220 13.49 -26.20 -36.08
CA ILE A 220 14.20 -27.28 -36.78
C ILE A 220 15.07 -28.04 -35.77
N LEU A 221 14.92 -29.37 -35.74
CA LEU A 221 15.72 -30.26 -34.92
C LEU A 221 16.96 -30.72 -35.71
N PRO A 222 18.06 -31.16 -35.05
CA PRO A 222 19.29 -31.54 -35.73
C PRO A 222 19.09 -32.64 -36.78
N VAL A 223 19.93 -32.68 -37.81
CA VAL A 223 19.94 -33.77 -38.80
C VAL A 223 20.59 -35.00 -38.18
N ASP A 224 19.79 -35.89 -37.57
CA ASP A 224 20.26 -37.19 -37.05
C ASP A 224 19.09 -38.21 -36.94
N PRO A 225 18.95 -39.12 -37.92
CA PRO A 225 17.96 -40.19 -37.89
C PRO A 225 18.09 -41.17 -36.71
N ALA A 226 19.29 -41.36 -36.16
CA ALA A 226 19.49 -42.23 -34.99
C ALA A 226 18.97 -41.54 -33.71
N ALA A 227 19.19 -40.22 -33.60
CA ALA A 227 18.63 -39.39 -32.53
C ALA A 227 17.14 -39.04 -32.71
N LEU A 228 16.47 -39.41 -33.81
CA LEU A 228 15.05 -39.10 -34.07
C LEU A 228 14.12 -39.42 -32.89
N GLY A 229 14.37 -40.51 -32.15
CA GLY A 229 13.61 -40.85 -30.95
C GLY A 229 13.81 -39.85 -29.80
N ALA A 230 15.02 -39.34 -29.60
CA ALA A 230 15.31 -38.28 -28.65
C ALA A 230 14.66 -36.96 -29.11
N GLN A 231 14.80 -36.61 -30.39
CA GLN A 231 14.23 -35.40 -31.01
C GLN A 231 12.69 -35.32 -30.89
N LEU A 232 11.98 -36.44 -31.07
CA LEU A 232 10.53 -36.50 -30.88
C LEU A 232 10.12 -36.30 -29.41
N ASN A 233 10.88 -36.87 -28.46
CA ASN A 233 10.68 -36.58 -27.03
C ASN A 233 11.00 -35.11 -26.71
N ASP A 234 12.01 -34.55 -27.37
CA ASP A 234 12.43 -33.16 -27.27
C ASP A 234 11.29 -32.23 -27.73
N ALA A 235 10.67 -32.50 -28.90
CA ALA A 235 9.49 -31.79 -29.38
C ALA A 235 8.31 -31.87 -28.39
N LYS A 236 8.04 -33.06 -27.85
CA LYS A 236 7.02 -33.25 -26.80
C LYS A 236 7.31 -32.42 -25.54
N GLU A 237 8.55 -32.36 -25.08
CA GLU A 237 8.92 -31.56 -23.92
C GLU A 237 8.83 -30.05 -24.19
N ARG A 238 8.93 -29.58 -25.44
CA ARG A 238 8.52 -28.21 -25.79
C ARG A 238 7.00 -28.08 -25.70
N VAL A 239 6.22 -28.98 -26.31
CA VAL A 239 4.74 -28.92 -26.24
C VAL A 239 4.22 -28.93 -24.80
N ARG A 240 4.84 -29.67 -23.87
CA ARG A 240 4.51 -29.59 -22.42
C ARG A 240 4.81 -28.23 -21.81
N ALA A 241 5.85 -27.53 -22.27
CA ALA A 241 6.14 -26.15 -21.86
C ALA A 241 5.10 -25.16 -22.40
N GLU A 242 4.73 -25.27 -23.67
CA GLU A 242 3.68 -24.43 -24.30
C GLU A 242 2.31 -24.67 -23.62
N LYS A 243 1.96 -25.93 -23.31
CA LYS A 243 0.78 -26.27 -22.50
C LYS A 243 0.82 -25.58 -21.13
N ALA A 244 1.97 -25.65 -20.44
CA ALA A 244 2.14 -24.97 -19.15
C ALA A 244 2.00 -23.45 -19.27
N GLU A 245 2.57 -22.84 -20.32
CA GLU A 245 2.39 -21.41 -20.61
C GLU A 245 0.91 -21.07 -20.85
N SER A 246 0.20 -21.84 -21.67
CA SER A 246 -1.22 -21.59 -21.97
C SER A 246 -2.10 -21.56 -20.70
N VAL A 247 -1.80 -22.41 -19.71
CA VAL A 247 -2.47 -22.42 -18.40
C VAL A 247 -2.02 -21.23 -17.53
N LEU A 248 -0.73 -20.90 -17.52
CA LEU A 248 -0.15 -19.81 -16.73
C LEU A 248 -0.58 -18.40 -17.20
N ARG A 249 -0.97 -18.23 -18.48
CA ARG A 249 -1.50 -16.95 -19.00
C ARG A 249 -2.73 -16.46 -18.23
N ALA A 250 -3.56 -17.36 -17.70
CA ALA A 250 -4.73 -16.99 -16.89
C ALA A 250 -4.37 -16.36 -15.53
N ASP A 251 -3.15 -16.63 -15.03
CA ASP A 251 -2.65 -16.19 -13.72
C ASP A 251 -1.60 -15.07 -13.84
N GLN A 252 -1.46 -14.46 -15.03
CA GLN A 252 -0.56 -13.35 -15.25
C GLN A 252 -1.16 -12.03 -14.77
N GLY A 253 -0.31 -11.12 -14.30
CA GLY A 253 -0.72 -9.76 -13.93
C GLY A 253 -1.20 -9.65 -12.49
N GLU A 254 -2.06 -8.67 -12.21
CA GLU A 254 -2.50 -8.34 -10.85
C GLU A 254 -3.54 -9.36 -10.36
N GLN A 255 -3.08 -10.30 -9.51
CA GLN A 255 -3.87 -11.45 -9.06
C GLN A 255 -4.25 -11.40 -7.56
N VAL A 256 -4.00 -10.29 -6.85
CA VAL A 256 -4.33 -10.15 -5.42
C VAL A 256 -5.12 -8.88 -5.15
N ALA A 257 -6.34 -9.05 -4.61
CA ALA A 257 -7.10 -7.97 -4.01
C ALA A 257 -6.79 -7.84 -2.52
N VAL A 258 -6.68 -6.59 -2.04
CA VAL A 258 -6.39 -6.26 -0.64
C VAL A 258 -7.58 -5.54 -0.02
N SER A 259 -8.09 -6.06 1.09
CA SER A 259 -9.30 -5.59 1.77
C SER A 259 -9.03 -5.42 3.26
N VAL A 260 -9.00 -4.18 3.75
CA VAL A 260 -8.83 -3.88 5.18
C VAL A 260 -10.21 -3.85 5.88
N GLN A 261 -10.28 -4.43 7.08
CA GLN A 261 -11.45 -4.45 7.98
C GLN A 261 -10.97 -4.13 9.41
N GLY A 262 -11.81 -3.52 10.23
CA GLY A 262 -11.49 -3.16 11.61
C GLY A 262 -12.70 -2.54 12.30
N GLU A 263 -12.62 -2.38 13.63
CA GLU A 263 -13.63 -1.62 14.36
C GLU A 263 -13.50 -0.13 14.00
N GLY A 264 -14.62 0.56 13.74
CA GLY A 264 -14.62 1.96 13.30
C GLY A 264 -13.97 2.22 11.92
N LEU A 265 -13.79 1.19 11.08
CA LEU A 265 -13.26 1.32 9.72
C LEU A 265 -14.39 1.40 8.67
N GLU A 266 -14.56 2.55 8.04
CA GLU A 266 -15.45 2.73 6.89
C GLU A 266 -14.69 2.53 5.57
N ARG A 267 -15.36 2.00 4.53
CA ARG A 267 -14.74 1.72 3.23
C ARG A 267 -15.31 2.60 2.13
N HIS A 268 -14.43 3.30 1.42
CA HIS A 268 -14.78 4.18 0.30
C HIS A 268 -14.29 3.56 -1.02
N GLY A 269 -14.93 2.46 -1.42
CA GLY A 269 -14.64 1.74 -2.67
C GLY A 269 -13.43 0.81 -2.59
N SER A 270 -12.84 0.49 -3.75
CA SER A 270 -11.66 -0.36 -3.88
C SER A 270 -10.38 0.47 -3.66
N GLY A 271 -9.67 0.21 -2.56
CA GLY A 271 -8.36 0.82 -2.29
C GLY A 271 -8.35 2.04 -1.37
N LYS A 272 -9.51 2.44 -0.81
CA LYS A 272 -9.58 3.46 0.25
C LYS A 272 -10.45 3.03 1.44
N ALA A 273 -9.95 3.28 2.64
CA ALA A 273 -10.70 3.13 3.88
C ALA A 273 -10.40 4.30 4.84
N THR A 274 -11.31 4.56 5.77
CA THR A 274 -11.18 5.60 6.79
C THR A 274 -11.38 5.01 8.17
N LEU A 275 -10.49 5.32 9.10
CA LEU A 275 -10.51 4.84 10.49
C LEU A 275 -10.74 6.02 11.44
N ALA A 276 -11.71 5.89 12.34
CA ALA A 276 -11.95 6.89 13.38
C ALA A 276 -10.84 6.86 14.46
N ALA A 277 -9.94 7.85 14.46
CA ALA A 277 -8.87 7.96 15.46
C ALA A 277 -9.40 8.38 16.85
N GLY A 278 -10.53 9.10 16.87
CA GLY A 278 -11.22 9.60 18.05
C GLY A 278 -10.66 10.93 18.58
N GLY A 279 -11.04 11.29 19.80
CA GLY A 279 -10.66 12.55 20.47
C GLY A 279 -9.50 12.47 21.47
N GLY A 280 -8.85 11.31 21.59
CA GLY A 280 -7.80 11.06 22.58
C GLY A 280 -6.42 11.58 22.16
N THR A 281 -5.53 11.82 23.13
CA THR A 281 -4.16 12.31 22.89
C THR A 281 -3.08 11.28 23.20
N GLY A 282 -1.92 11.42 22.54
CA GLY A 282 -0.72 10.63 22.78
C GLY A 282 -0.53 9.49 21.78
N LYS A 283 0.21 8.44 22.17
CA LYS A 283 0.38 7.25 21.33
C LYS A 283 -0.89 6.40 21.33
N ARG A 284 -1.35 6.04 20.14
CA ARG A 284 -2.56 5.27 19.87
C ARG A 284 -2.20 4.04 19.04
N SER A 285 -2.98 2.98 19.19
CA SER A 285 -2.82 1.74 18.44
C SER A 285 -4.18 1.09 18.18
N GLU A 286 -4.39 0.57 16.98
CA GLU A 286 -5.61 -0.13 16.58
C GLU A 286 -5.27 -1.38 15.75
N THR A 287 -6.02 -2.46 15.93
CA THR A 287 -5.74 -3.73 15.23
C THR A 287 -6.68 -3.88 14.05
N VAL A 288 -6.12 -3.84 12.84
CA VAL A 288 -6.85 -4.04 11.59
C VAL A 288 -6.61 -5.44 11.04
N ARG A 289 -7.65 -6.00 10.41
CA ARG A 289 -7.63 -7.26 9.68
C ARG A 289 -7.45 -6.97 8.20
N VAL A 290 -6.30 -7.37 7.64
CA VAL A 290 -6.01 -7.27 6.21
C VAL A 290 -6.36 -8.62 5.57
N THR A 291 -7.46 -8.67 4.84
CA THR A 291 -7.85 -9.81 4.00
C THR A 291 -7.20 -9.68 2.63
N LEU A 292 -6.43 -10.70 2.26
CA LEU A 292 -5.79 -10.86 0.97
C LEU A 292 -6.54 -11.94 0.19
N THR A 293 -7.00 -11.62 -1.02
CA THR A 293 -7.77 -12.55 -1.86
C THR A 293 -7.00 -12.82 -3.16
N SER A 294 -6.63 -14.07 -3.39
CA SER A 294 -5.99 -14.53 -4.62
C SER A 294 -7.04 -14.84 -5.70
N HIS A 295 -6.87 -14.24 -6.86
CA HIS A 295 -7.63 -14.51 -8.09
C HIS A 295 -6.93 -15.48 -9.04
N ALA A 296 -5.64 -15.79 -8.79
CA ALA A 296 -4.89 -16.80 -9.54
C ALA A 296 -5.55 -18.19 -9.37
N ARG A 297 -5.61 -18.97 -10.45
CA ARG A 297 -6.32 -20.25 -10.54
C ARG A 297 -5.42 -21.47 -10.29
N HIS A 298 -4.12 -21.34 -10.55
CA HIS A 298 -3.14 -22.43 -10.49
C HIS A 298 -1.88 -22.06 -9.71
N VAL A 299 -1.44 -20.80 -9.80
CA VAL A 299 -0.18 -20.31 -9.21
C VAL A 299 -0.33 -19.95 -7.72
N PRO A 300 0.49 -20.51 -6.82
CA PRO A 300 0.55 -20.06 -5.43
C PRO A 300 1.30 -18.72 -5.33
N LEU A 301 0.81 -17.84 -4.47
CA LEU A 301 1.33 -16.48 -4.29
C LEU A 301 1.88 -16.29 -2.88
N HIS A 302 3.00 -15.57 -2.76
CA HIS A 302 3.47 -15.01 -1.49
C HIS A 302 3.22 -13.51 -1.52
N VAL A 303 2.60 -12.98 -0.47
CA VAL A 303 2.35 -11.56 -0.30
C VAL A 303 3.16 -11.04 0.86
N ASP A 304 4.04 -10.08 0.60
CA ASP A 304 4.68 -9.28 1.64
C ASP A 304 3.85 -8.00 1.87
N LEU A 305 3.70 -7.59 3.13
CA LEU A 305 2.89 -6.45 3.53
C LEU A 305 3.78 -5.34 4.10
N THR A 306 4.03 -4.35 3.26
CA THR A 306 4.74 -3.13 3.63
C THR A 306 3.76 -1.97 3.82
N ALA A 307 4.20 -0.93 4.50
CA ALA A 307 3.41 0.29 4.66
C ALA A 307 4.28 1.54 4.58
N ASP A 308 3.86 2.46 3.74
CA ASP A 308 4.44 3.79 3.62
C ASP A 308 3.56 4.79 4.38
N ALA A 309 4.16 5.78 5.04
CA ALA A 309 3.40 6.91 5.57
C ALA A 309 2.84 7.73 4.40
N ALA A 310 1.53 8.00 4.41
CA ALA A 310 0.92 8.95 3.50
C ALA A 310 0.99 10.38 4.08
N ALA A 311 0.67 11.39 3.28
CA ALA A 311 0.68 12.77 3.74
C ALA A 311 -0.38 13.02 4.82
N GLY A 312 0.01 13.70 5.91
CA GLY A 312 -0.86 14.04 7.02
C GLY A 312 -0.08 14.64 8.19
N ASP A 313 -0.79 14.94 9.28
CA ASP A 313 -0.31 15.65 10.47
C ASP A 313 0.60 14.77 11.35
N ALA A 314 0.53 13.44 11.20
CA ALA A 314 1.32 12.48 11.96
C ALA A 314 1.75 11.27 11.13
N THR A 315 2.92 10.72 11.47
CA THR A 315 3.41 9.47 10.89
C THR A 315 2.66 8.27 11.48
N VAL A 316 2.09 7.43 10.61
CA VAL A 316 1.45 6.16 10.98
C VAL A 316 2.41 5.02 10.65
N ARG A 317 2.49 4.01 11.52
CA ARG A 317 3.28 2.79 11.30
C ARG A 317 2.40 1.56 11.37
N LEU A 318 2.52 0.67 10.38
CA LEU A 318 1.93 -0.65 10.38
C LEU A 318 2.92 -1.66 10.96
N ALA A 319 2.51 -2.41 11.98
CA ALA A 319 3.15 -3.65 12.38
C ALA A 319 2.40 -4.81 11.72
N ALA A 320 2.90 -5.28 10.58
CA ALA A 320 2.40 -6.45 9.87
C ALA A 320 3.14 -7.73 10.33
N PRO A 321 2.66 -8.95 9.98
CA PRO A 321 3.40 -10.18 10.23
C PRO A 321 4.80 -10.15 9.60
N ALA A 322 5.83 -10.54 10.35
CA ALA A 322 7.23 -10.52 9.89
C ALA A 322 7.57 -11.60 8.84
N THR A 323 6.60 -12.44 8.44
CA THR A 323 6.78 -13.51 7.46
C THR A 323 5.80 -13.35 6.29
N PRO A 324 6.25 -13.51 5.04
CA PRO A 324 5.38 -13.42 3.86
C PRO A 324 4.18 -14.37 3.94
N VAL A 325 3.03 -13.87 3.52
CA VAL A 325 1.76 -14.58 3.60
C VAL A 325 1.57 -15.44 2.35
N THR A 326 1.75 -16.76 2.48
CA THR A 326 1.42 -17.69 1.40
C THR A 326 -0.11 -17.82 1.25
N ILE A 327 -0.59 -17.65 0.01
CA ILE A 327 -1.98 -17.77 -0.39
C ILE A 327 -2.07 -18.78 -1.54
N GLY A 328 -2.92 -19.79 -1.38
CA GLY A 328 -3.20 -20.76 -2.44
C GLY A 328 -4.08 -20.17 -3.56
N PRO A 329 -4.13 -20.81 -4.73
CA PRO A 329 -4.98 -20.36 -5.83
C PRO A 329 -6.47 -20.29 -5.43
N GLY A 330 -7.15 -19.20 -5.81
CA GLY A 330 -8.54 -18.94 -5.48
C GLY A 330 -8.87 -18.83 -3.99
N ARG A 331 -7.86 -18.71 -3.11
CA ARG A 331 -8.06 -18.62 -1.65
C ARG A 331 -7.94 -17.19 -1.16
N SER A 332 -8.62 -16.92 -0.04
CA SER A 332 -8.42 -15.72 0.75
C SER A 332 -7.73 -16.06 2.07
N ARG A 333 -6.92 -15.14 2.60
CA ARG A 333 -6.27 -15.25 3.89
C ARG A 333 -6.30 -13.90 4.60
N THR A 334 -6.80 -13.89 5.83
CA THR A 334 -6.79 -12.69 6.68
C THR A 334 -5.58 -12.75 7.61
N VAL A 335 -4.89 -11.62 7.73
CA VAL A 335 -3.85 -11.39 8.73
C VAL A 335 -4.19 -10.19 9.59
N GLU A 336 -3.80 -10.25 10.86
CA GLU A 336 -3.93 -9.13 11.78
C GLU A 336 -2.67 -8.26 11.70
N ALA A 337 -2.86 -6.94 11.66
CA ALA A 337 -1.78 -5.97 11.64
C ALA A 337 -2.17 -4.79 12.54
N THR A 338 -1.21 -4.25 13.30
CA THR A 338 -1.48 -3.16 14.23
C THR A 338 -1.03 -1.83 13.63
N LEU A 339 -1.97 -0.90 13.47
CA LEU A 339 -1.68 0.50 13.16
C LEU A 339 -1.27 1.20 14.44
N THR A 340 -0.22 2.02 14.39
CA THR A 340 0.24 2.84 15.51
C THR A 340 0.50 4.27 15.04
N TRP A 341 0.03 5.26 15.79
CA TRP A 341 0.18 6.68 15.47
C TRP A 341 0.32 7.54 16.74
N SER A 342 0.78 8.77 16.58
CA SER A 342 0.82 9.80 17.62
C SER A 342 -0.21 10.88 17.31
N GLN A 343 -1.07 11.17 18.27
CA GLN A 343 -2.12 12.19 18.19
C GLN A 343 -1.86 13.23 19.28
N ASP A 344 -0.91 14.12 19.06
CA ASP A 344 -0.45 15.06 20.08
C ASP A 344 -1.35 16.31 20.15
N ALA A 345 -1.49 16.89 21.35
CA ALA A 345 -2.31 18.08 21.55
C ALA A 345 -1.63 19.32 20.94
N GLU A 346 -2.33 20.02 20.04
CA GLU A 346 -1.82 21.25 19.44
C GLU A 346 -1.94 22.47 20.36
N PHE A 347 -1.11 23.48 20.12
CA PHE A 347 -1.23 24.77 20.80
C PHE A 347 -2.40 25.60 20.25
N GLY A 348 -3.28 26.07 21.16
CA GLY A 348 -4.33 27.02 20.82
C GLY A 348 -4.47 28.11 21.88
N LEU A 349 -4.76 29.34 21.44
CA LEU A 349 -5.01 30.48 22.34
C LEU A 349 -6.33 30.34 23.11
N LEU A 350 -7.28 29.60 22.55
CA LEU A 350 -8.58 29.29 23.15
C LEU A 350 -8.72 27.76 23.32
N PRO A 351 -9.42 27.28 24.35
CA PRO A 351 -9.83 25.88 24.44
C PRO A 351 -10.74 25.52 23.25
N GLY A 352 -10.53 24.35 22.65
CA GLY A 352 -11.32 23.87 21.52
C GLY A 352 -10.79 22.54 21.00
N THR A 353 -11.37 22.07 19.90
CA THR A 353 -10.90 20.91 19.13
C THR A 353 -10.42 21.34 17.75
N ARG A 354 -9.48 20.60 17.18
CA ARG A 354 -9.08 20.69 15.77
C ARG A 354 -9.16 19.33 15.11
N ASP A 355 -9.45 19.31 13.82
CA ASP A 355 -9.36 18.11 12.99
C ASP A 355 -7.93 17.54 13.06
N PHE A 356 -7.83 16.22 13.11
CA PHE A 356 -6.60 15.46 12.98
C PHE A 356 -6.72 14.54 11.77
N ARG A 357 -5.73 14.58 10.87
CA ARG A 357 -5.66 13.69 9.70
C ARG A 357 -4.28 13.08 9.58
N ALA A 358 -4.23 11.75 9.59
CA ALA A 358 -3.01 11.01 9.25
C ALA A 358 -3.36 9.94 8.21
N GLY A 359 -2.37 9.42 7.48
CA GLY A 359 -2.63 8.41 6.46
C GLY A 359 -1.53 7.37 6.40
N VAL A 360 -1.91 6.14 6.03
CA VAL A 360 -0.98 5.05 5.76
C VAL A 360 -1.35 4.38 4.45
N ARG A 361 -0.34 4.11 3.63
CA ARG A 361 -0.48 3.36 2.39
C ARG A 361 -0.02 1.94 2.62
N ILE A 362 -0.96 1.00 2.69
CA ILE A 362 -0.65 -0.43 2.80
C ILE A 362 -0.37 -0.97 1.41
N ARG A 363 0.79 -1.61 1.24
CA ARG A 363 1.28 -2.13 -0.04
C ARG A 363 1.50 -3.63 0.07
N ALA A 364 0.80 -4.38 -0.76
CA ALA A 364 0.95 -5.82 -0.90
C ALA A 364 1.88 -6.13 -2.08
N GLU A 365 3.13 -6.47 -1.80
CA GLU A 365 4.06 -6.94 -2.82
C GLU A 365 3.83 -8.43 -3.09
N VAL A 366 3.43 -8.76 -4.33
CA VAL A 366 3.02 -10.10 -4.72
C VAL A 366 4.15 -10.78 -5.50
N SER A 367 4.61 -11.91 -5.00
CA SER A 367 5.57 -12.79 -5.67
C SER A 367 5.02 -14.22 -5.76
N SER A 368 5.73 -15.11 -6.46
CA SER A 368 5.40 -16.53 -6.52
C SER A 368 6.69 -17.35 -6.50
N PRO A 369 6.74 -18.50 -5.79
CA PRO A 369 7.93 -19.34 -5.72
C PRO A 369 8.21 -20.03 -7.07
N TRP A 370 7.24 -20.00 -8.00
CA TRP A 370 7.37 -20.55 -9.34
C TRP A 370 8.02 -19.58 -10.33
N THR A 371 7.99 -18.26 -10.08
CA THR A 371 8.38 -17.20 -11.05
C THR A 371 9.74 -17.45 -11.68
N ARG A 372 10.74 -17.89 -10.90
CA ARG A 372 12.07 -18.21 -11.41
C ARG A 372 12.04 -19.38 -12.39
N THR A 373 11.52 -20.53 -11.98
CA THR A 373 11.45 -21.75 -12.81
C THR A 373 10.57 -21.55 -14.06
N VAL A 374 9.47 -20.80 -13.95
CA VAL A 374 8.61 -20.47 -15.09
C VAL A 374 9.40 -19.66 -16.13
N ARG A 375 10.06 -18.59 -15.71
CA ARG A 375 10.79 -17.70 -16.64
C ARG A 375 12.06 -18.32 -17.21
N SER A 376 12.76 -19.20 -16.46
CA SER A 376 14.02 -19.82 -16.92
C SER A 376 13.86 -21.19 -17.58
N SER A 377 13.11 -22.09 -16.95
CA SER A 377 13.16 -23.54 -17.24
C SER A 377 11.94 -24.05 -18.01
N ILE A 378 10.80 -23.37 -17.88
CA ILE A 378 9.64 -23.54 -18.76
C ILE A 378 9.79 -22.61 -19.98
N GLY A 379 10.40 -21.43 -19.79
CA GLY A 379 10.73 -20.48 -20.86
C GLY A 379 9.75 -19.33 -21.01
N TYR A 380 8.70 -19.24 -20.17
CA TYR A 380 7.72 -18.17 -20.23
C TYR A 380 8.25 -16.87 -19.61
N ALA A 381 9.15 -16.20 -20.31
CA ALA A 381 9.92 -15.05 -19.82
C ALA A 381 9.06 -13.84 -19.41
N LYS A 382 7.85 -13.72 -19.99
CA LYS A 382 6.87 -12.65 -19.74
C LYS A 382 6.06 -12.84 -18.44
N PHE A 383 6.15 -14.00 -17.78
CA PHE A 383 5.39 -14.29 -16.58
C PHE A 383 5.67 -13.27 -15.45
N THR A 384 4.61 -12.73 -14.86
CA THR A 384 4.68 -11.77 -13.76
C THR A 384 3.41 -11.86 -12.90
N THR A 385 3.59 -11.66 -11.59
CA THR A 385 2.55 -11.55 -10.56
C THR A 385 1.95 -10.13 -10.43
N GLY A 386 2.21 -9.25 -11.41
CA GLY A 386 1.63 -7.92 -11.50
C GLY A 386 2.44 -6.84 -10.79
N ARG A 387 1.79 -5.71 -10.52
CA ARG A 387 2.33 -4.64 -9.66
C ARG A 387 1.83 -4.85 -8.22
N PRO A 388 2.52 -4.29 -7.22
CA PRO A 388 2.03 -4.34 -5.83
C PRO A 388 0.67 -3.67 -5.70
N THR A 389 -0.29 -4.36 -5.09
CA THR A 389 -1.63 -3.82 -4.81
C THR A 389 -1.55 -2.81 -3.66
N VAL A 390 -2.22 -1.68 -3.80
CA VAL A 390 -2.14 -0.56 -2.86
C VAL A 390 -3.53 -0.23 -2.28
N THR A 391 -3.59 -0.08 -0.96
CA THR A 391 -4.78 0.40 -0.24
C THR A 391 -4.37 1.53 0.70
N ASP A 392 -4.91 2.73 0.49
CA ASP A 392 -4.74 3.86 1.41
C ASP A 392 -5.75 3.73 2.57
N VAL A 393 -5.29 3.99 3.80
CA VAL A 393 -6.12 4.06 5.02
C VAL A 393 -5.90 5.43 5.67
N ASP A 394 -6.94 6.25 5.66
CA ASP A 394 -6.95 7.59 6.25
C ASP A 394 -7.45 7.50 7.70
N LEU A 395 -6.71 8.06 8.65
CA LEU A 395 -7.11 8.19 10.05
C LEU A 395 -7.65 9.60 10.27
N VAL A 396 -8.91 9.69 10.71
CA VAL A 396 -9.61 10.96 10.94
C VAL A 396 -10.08 11.04 12.39
N GLY A 397 -9.79 12.14 13.06
CA GLY A 397 -10.20 12.37 14.45
C GLY A 397 -10.11 13.83 14.83
N THR A 398 -10.01 14.10 16.13
CA THR A 398 -9.84 15.47 16.66
C THR A 398 -8.81 15.52 17.77
N VAL A 399 -7.99 16.57 17.80
CA VAL A 399 -7.08 16.87 18.92
C VAL A 399 -7.60 18.03 19.77
N PRO A 400 -7.47 17.97 21.12
CA PRO A 400 -7.76 19.11 21.97
C PRO A 400 -6.68 20.18 21.81
N ALA A 401 -7.10 21.43 21.64
CA ALA A 401 -6.24 22.59 21.64
C ALA A 401 -5.83 22.92 23.09
N ARG A 402 -4.55 22.72 23.43
CA ARG A 402 -4.03 22.98 24.76
C ARG A 402 -3.48 24.39 24.85
N THR A 403 -4.10 25.21 25.69
CA THR A 403 -3.58 26.55 26.00
C THR A 403 -2.24 26.44 26.73
N PRO A 404 -1.15 27.05 26.23
CA PRO A 404 0.14 26.99 26.90
C PRO A 404 0.06 27.43 28.36
N GLY A 405 0.57 26.59 29.29
CA GLY A 405 0.51 26.88 30.73
C GLY A 405 1.20 28.19 31.13
N TRP A 406 2.14 28.68 30.32
CA TRP A 406 2.84 29.96 30.53
C TRP A 406 1.99 31.20 30.21
N LEU A 407 0.88 31.08 29.47
CA LEU A 407 0.00 32.22 29.20
C LEU A 407 -0.72 32.71 30.46
N TYR A 408 -1.10 31.82 31.37
CA TYR A 408 -1.75 32.19 32.63
C TYR A 408 -0.90 33.13 33.51
N PRO A 409 0.38 32.82 33.86
CA PRO A 409 1.23 33.74 34.60
C PRO A 409 1.59 35.00 33.79
N LEU A 410 1.66 34.93 32.45
CA LEU A 410 1.87 36.12 31.62
C LEU A 410 0.68 37.09 31.69
N ILE A 411 -0.55 36.59 31.55
CA ILE A 411 -1.79 37.38 31.67
C ILE A 411 -1.88 37.95 33.09
N LEU A 412 -1.62 37.15 34.13
CA LEU A 412 -1.59 37.60 35.51
C LEU A 412 -0.55 38.71 35.73
N LEU A 413 0.65 38.58 35.16
CA LEU A 413 1.69 39.61 35.23
C LEU A 413 1.24 40.91 34.55
N VAL A 414 0.62 40.84 33.37
CA VAL A 414 0.07 42.01 32.68
C VAL A 414 -1.02 42.70 33.51
N VAL A 415 -1.94 41.93 34.11
CA VAL A 415 -2.98 42.45 35.01
C VAL A 415 -2.37 43.10 36.26
N LEU A 416 -1.38 42.47 36.89
CA LEU A 416 -0.68 43.03 38.06
C LEU A 416 0.10 44.30 37.73
N LEU A 417 0.79 44.36 36.58
CA LEU A 417 1.47 45.56 36.10
C LEU A 417 0.48 46.67 35.77
N GLY A 418 -0.65 46.35 35.13
CA GLY A 418 -1.75 47.28 34.88
C GLY A 418 -2.35 47.84 36.16
N ALA A 419 -2.63 46.98 37.14
CA ALA A 419 -3.13 47.37 38.46
C ALA A 419 -2.11 48.22 39.23
N ALA A 420 -0.82 47.88 39.19
CA ALA A 420 0.25 48.67 39.81
C ALA A 420 0.42 50.04 39.14
N ALA A 421 0.31 50.12 37.81
CA ALA A 421 0.32 51.38 37.06
C ALA A 421 -0.91 52.26 37.39
N ALA A 422 -2.10 51.66 37.43
CA ALA A 422 -3.34 52.33 37.83
C ALA A 422 -3.27 52.83 39.29
N TRP A 423 -2.77 52.01 40.22
CA TRP A 423 -2.57 52.38 41.62
C TRP A 423 -1.53 53.50 41.79
N ARG A 424 -0.42 53.44 41.04
CA ARG A 424 0.61 54.49 41.01
C ARG A 424 0.05 55.81 40.44
N SER A 425 -0.77 55.73 39.40
CA SER A 425 -1.50 56.88 38.83
C SER A 425 -2.49 57.47 39.84
N TYR A 426 -3.29 56.62 40.50
CA TYR A 426 -4.23 57.02 41.54
C TYR A 426 -3.55 57.70 42.75
N LYS A 427 -2.41 57.16 43.20
CA LYS A 427 -1.58 57.74 44.27
C LYS A 427 -0.91 59.05 43.84
N ARG A 428 -0.54 59.22 42.57
CA ARG A 428 -0.02 60.49 42.02
C ARG A 428 -1.11 61.55 41.85
N ARG A 429 -2.33 61.18 41.47
CA ARG A 429 -3.46 62.12 41.32
C ARG A 429 -4.03 62.58 42.66
N ASN A 430 -3.96 61.74 43.70
CA ASN A 430 -4.49 62.01 45.03
C ASN A 430 -3.38 61.89 46.10
N PRO A 431 -2.46 62.87 46.17
CA PRO A 431 -1.42 62.92 47.21
C PRO A 431 -2.04 63.00 48.61
N LYS A 432 -1.27 62.56 49.62
CA LYS A 432 -1.67 62.76 51.03
C LYS A 432 -1.49 64.22 51.41
N LEU A 433 -2.43 64.74 52.17
CA LEU A 433 -2.39 66.06 52.79
C LEU A 433 -1.51 66.03 54.05
N SER A 434 -0.82 67.15 54.32
CA SER A 434 -0.03 67.36 55.53
C SER A 434 0.11 68.85 55.88
N GLY A 435 0.40 69.14 57.14
CA GLY A 435 0.47 70.52 57.68
C GLY A 435 -0.88 70.98 58.23
N ALA A 436 -1.09 72.29 58.30
CA ALA A 436 -2.33 72.89 58.74
C ALA A 436 -2.81 73.95 57.74
N LEU A 437 -4.12 74.07 57.57
CA LEU A 437 -4.76 75.19 56.89
C LEU A 437 -5.22 76.18 57.95
N VAL A 438 -4.64 77.38 57.94
CA VAL A 438 -5.07 78.48 58.80
C VAL A 438 -6.13 79.27 58.05
N VAL A 439 -7.35 79.22 58.57
CA VAL A 439 -8.48 80.02 58.13
C VAL A 439 -8.42 81.35 58.89
N THR A 440 -8.39 82.47 58.16
CA THR A 440 -8.30 83.82 58.74
C THR A 440 -9.53 84.62 58.34
N ASP A 441 -10.26 85.16 59.31
CA ASP A 441 -11.28 86.17 59.03
C ASP A 441 -10.59 87.50 58.65
N LEU A 442 -10.90 88.00 57.45
CA LEU A 442 -10.34 89.24 56.92
C LEU A 442 -10.89 90.49 57.63
N ARG A 443 -11.94 90.38 58.46
CA ARG A 443 -12.54 91.49 59.21
C ARG A 443 -12.01 91.61 60.63
N SER A 444 -11.99 90.50 61.39
CA SER A 444 -11.51 90.48 62.78
C SER A 444 -10.02 90.16 62.92
N GLY A 445 -9.41 89.50 61.93
CA GLY A 445 -8.07 88.95 62.02
C GLY A 445 -7.97 87.65 62.84
N GLU A 446 -9.09 87.10 63.32
CA GLU A 446 -9.14 85.83 64.04
C GLU A 446 -8.69 84.66 63.14
N ARG A 447 -8.01 83.67 63.75
CA ARG A 447 -7.40 82.53 63.04
C ARG A 447 -7.87 81.20 63.61
N GLN A 448 -8.49 80.37 62.78
CA GLN A 448 -8.84 78.99 63.08
C GLN A 448 -7.90 78.03 62.35
N THR A 449 -7.29 77.08 63.06
CA THR A 449 -6.34 76.12 62.49
C THR A 449 -7.01 74.77 62.22
N ILE A 450 -7.04 74.34 60.96
CA ILE A 450 -7.55 73.05 60.50
C ILE A 450 -6.36 72.12 60.24
N LEU A 451 -6.27 71.00 60.95
CA LEU A 451 -5.22 69.99 60.74
C LEU A 451 -5.49 69.20 59.45
N LEU A 452 -4.52 69.18 58.54
CA LEU A 452 -4.64 68.50 57.26
C LEU A 452 -4.13 67.05 57.36
N GLY A 453 -5.06 66.09 57.34
CA GLY A 453 -4.77 64.65 57.37
C GLY A 453 -5.50 63.87 56.27
N GLY A 454 -4.96 62.71 55.88
CA GLY A 454 -5.57 61.86 54.85
C GLY A 454 -5.28 62.33 53.42
N ARG A 455 -6.30 62.37 52.55
CA ARG A 455 -6.21 62.84 51.14
C ARG A 455 -7.25 63.92 50.80
N GLU A 456 -8.31 63.97 51.60
CA GLU A 456 -9.35 64.99 51.60
C GLU A 456 -9.67 65.31 53.06
N VAL A 457 -9.82 66.59 53.38
CA VAL A 457 -10.36 67.05 54.66
C VAL A 457 -11.56 67.93 54.35
N SER A 458 -12.72 67.62 54.95
CA SER A 458 -13.89 68.48 54.91
C SER A 458 -14.23 68.92 56.32
N GLN A 459 -14.27 70.23 56.57
CA GLN A 459 -14.59 70.78 57.88
C GLN A 459 -15.46 72.04 57.75
N GLU A 460 -16.29 72.28 58.75
CA GLU A 460 -17.06 73.52 58.89
C GLU A 460 -16.27 74.54 59.70
N THR A 461 -16.23 75.77 59.19
CA THR A 461 -15.63 76.94 59.83
C THR A 461 -16.71 77.97 60.10
N ASP A 462 -16.53 78.77 61.15
CA ASP A 462 -17.24 80.03 61.34
C ASP A 462 -16.18 81.12 61.48
N ALA A 463 -16.13 82.02 60.50
CA ALA A 463 -15.13 83.09 60.43
C ALA A 463 -15.86 84.43 60.37
N GLY A 464 -15.99 85.12 61.52
CA GLY A 464 -16.62 86.44 61.59
C GLY A 464 -18.12 86.46 61.26
N ASN A 465 -18.89 85.51 61.80
CA ASN A 465 -20.31 85.25 61.47
C ASN A 465 -20.53 84.74 60.03
N VAL A 466 -19.55 84.02 59.48
CA VAL A 466 -19.65 83.38 58.16
C VAL A 466 -19.42 81.89 58.32
N ARG A 467 -20.52 81.14 58.39
CA ARG A 467 -20.48 79.68 58.29
C ARG A 467 -20.18 79.23 56.88
N ALA A 468 -19.14 78.42 56.74
CA ALA A 468 -18.79 77.79 55.48
C ALA A 468 -18.28 76.37 55.69
N ARG A 469 -18.61 75.47 54.76
CA ARG A 469 -17.99 74.15 54.67
C ARG A 469 -16.85 74.23 53.67
N ILE A 470 -15.65 73.87 54.12
CA ILE A 470 -14.43 73.83 53.30
C ILE A 470 -14.10 72.37 53.02
N SER A 471 -13.95 72.00 51.75
CA SER A 471 -13.24 70.78 51.35
C SER A 471 -11.84 71.14 50.83
N VAL A 472 -10.83 70.43 51.33
CA VAL A 472 -9.42 70.56 50.98
C VAL A 472 -8.99 69.25 50.36
N ARG A 473 -8.43 69.28 49.14
CA ARG A 473 -7.88 68.11 48.45
C ARG A 473 -6.47 68.41 47.92
N GLY A 474 -5.56 67.46 48.05
CA GLY A 474 -4.22 67.60 47.46
C GLY A 474 -4.28 67.36 45.94
N ARG A 475 -3.67 68.25 45.15
CA ARG A 475 -3.60 68.12 43.68
C ARG A 475 -2.19 68.47 43.19
N HIS A 476 -1.75 67.85 42.09
CA HIS A 476 -0.57 68.32 41.37
C HIS A 476 -0.95 69.24 40.21
N GLU A 477 -0.31 70.39 40.15
CA GLU A 477 -0.47 71.41 39.10
C GLU A 477 0.90 71.99 38.75
N GLY A 478 1.25 72.05 37.46
CA GLY A 478 2.60 72.43 37.02
C GLY A 478 3.75 71.58 37.60
N GLY A 479 3.45 70.35 38.06
CA GLY A 479 4.39 69.49 38.79
C GLY A 479 4.53 69.77 40.29
N ARG A 480 3.97 70.88 40.79
CA ARG A 480 3.97 71.26 42.22
C ARG A 480 2.75 70.71 42.93
N LEU A 481 2.84 70.50 44.25
CA LEU A 481 1.71 70.13 45.10
C LEU A 481 0.96 71.40 45.52
N VAL A 482 -0.32 71.46 45.21
CA VAL A 482 -1.24 72.55 45.59
C VAL A 482 -2.42 71.97 46.36
N LEU A 483 -3.01 72.79 47.24
CA LEU A 483 -4.28 72.48 47.89
C LEU A 483 -5.41 73.01 47.02
N ALA A 484 -6.18 72.12 46.42
CA ALA A 484 -7.46 72.49 45.82
C ALA A 484 -8.46 72.70 46.97
N LEU A 485 -8.92 73.94 47.11
CA LEU A 485 -9.88 74.38 48.12
C LEU A 485 -11.24 74.59 47.45
N GLN A 486 -12.28 74.07 48.07
CA GLN A 486 -13.67 74.36 47.73
C GLN A 486 -14.37 74.91 48.97
N CYS A 487 -14.83 76.15 48.90
CA CYS A 487 -15.56 76.81 49.96
C CYS A 487 -17.04 76.90 49.59
N VAL A 488 -17.92 76.37 50.44
CA VAL A 488 -19.37 76.48 50.30
C VAL A 488 -19.91 77.24 51.50
N ARG A 489 -20.23 78.51 51.29
CA ARG A 489 -20.72 79.43 52.31
C ARG A 489 -22.24 79.33 52.43
N GLU A 490 -22.75 79.35 53.67
CA GLU A 490 -24.18 79.39 53.93
C GLU A 490 -24.77 80.75 53.53
N ALA A 491 -26.02 80.74 53.08
CA ALA A 491 -26.65 81.93 52.54
C ALA A 491 -27.03 82.93 53.66
N PRO A 492 -26.92 84.25 53.47
CA PRO A 492 -27.17 85.24 54.53
C PRO A 492 -28.61 85.28 55.04
N ARG A 493 -29.56 84.77 54.25
CA ARG A 493 -31.00 84.69 54.58
C ARG A 493 -31.56 83.33 54.15
N PRO A 494 -32.60 82.81 54.83
CA PRO A 494 -33.31 81.62 54.37
C PRO A 494 -33.95 81.87 53.00
N GLY A 495 -33.54 81.11 51.98
CA GLY A 495 -34.05 81.20 50.60
C GLY A 495 -33.05 81.74 49.58
N ASP A 496 -31.95 82.36 50.00
CA ASP A 496 -30.87 82.79 49.12
C ASP A 496 -29.96 81.61 48.70
N ASP A 497 -29.30 81.72 47.53
CA ASP A 497 -28.36 80.71 47.04
C ASP A 497 -27.07 80.63 47.87
N ARG A 498 -26.55 79.41 48.04
CA ARG A 498 -25.24 79.18 48.68
C ARG A 498 -24.11 79.59 47.76
N LEU A 499 -23.29 80.56 48.17
CA LEU A 499 -22.08 80.93 47.45
C LEU A 499 -21.09 79.75 47.46
N ARG A 500 -20.73 79.28 46.26
CA ARG A 500 -19.70 78.25 46.05
C ARG A 500 -18.52 78.88 45.35
N ASP A 501 -17.36 78.76 45.95
CA ASP A 501 -16.10 79.26 45.41
C ASP A 501 -15.06 78.14 45.44
N SER A 502 -14.12 78.17 44.50
CA SER A 502 -13.09 77.14 44.38
C SER A 502 -11.81 77.72 43.79
N GLY A 503 -10.70 77.46 44.45
CA GLY A 503 -9.39 77.92 44.00
C GLY A 503 -8.28 77.01 44.49
N THR A 504 -7.05 77.34 44.10
CA THR A 504 -5.86 76.63 44.55
C THR A 504 -5.07 77.50 45.53
N CYS A 505 -4.59 76.88 46.59
CA CYS A 505 -3.61 77.46 47.50
C CYS A 505 -2.29 76.71 47.30
N GLU A 506 -1.24 77.41 46.86
CA GLU A 506 0.10 76.85 46.89
C GLU A 506 0.58 76.69 48.34
N ILE A 507 1.43 75.70 48.58
CA ILE A 507 2.05 75.44 49.87
C ILE A 507 2.83 76.67 50.35
N GLY A 508 2.58 77.13 51.58
CA GLY A 508 3.20 78.32 52.15
C GLY A 508 2.67 79.67 51.62
N LYS A 509 1.65 79.68 50.74
CA LYS A 509 0.97 80.90 50.30
C LYS A 509 -0.38 81.06 50.99
N SER A 510 -1.00 82.23 50.77
CA SER A 510 -2.39 82.51 51.07
C SER A 510 -3.23 82.67 49.80
N THR A 511 -4.52 82.39 49.92
CA THR A 511 -5.57 82.67 48.93
C THR A 511 -6.85 83.12 49.64
N VAL A 512 -7.81 83.71 48.93
CA VAL A 512 -9.09 84.16 49.49
C VAL A 512 -10.22 83.51 48.70
N LEU A 513 -11.15 82.85 49.38
CA LEU A 513 -12.34 82.24 48.78
C LEU A 513 -13.58 82.54 49.63
N CYS A 514 -14.73 82.83 49.02
CA CYS A 514 -15.97 83.25 49.71
C CYS A 514 -15.83 84.46 50.68
N GLY A 515 -14.74 85.23 50.57
CA GLY A 515 -14.39 86.34 51.48
C GLY A 515 -13.63 85.92 52.75
N ILE A 516 -13.14 84.68 52.81
CA ILE A 516 -12.35 84.13 53.92
C ILE A 516 -10.91 83.93 53.44
N GLY A 517 -9.92 84.29 54.26
CA GLY A 517 -8.50 84.06 53.97
C GLY A 517 -8.07 82.64 54.34
N PHE A 518 -7.28 82.00 53.48
CA PHE A 518 -6.76 80.65 53.66
C PHE A 518 -5.25 80.66 53.45
N SER A 519 -4.47 80.27 54.46
CA SER A 519 -3.01 80.11 54.33
C SER A 519 -2.56 78.72 54.78
N HIS A 520 -1.66 78.11 54.02
CA HIS A 520 -1.09 76.79 54.38
C HIS A 520 0.19 76.94 55.20
N GLU A 521 0.20 76.36 56.40
CA GLU A 521 1.39 76.30 57.26
C GLU A 521 1.97 74.86 57.27
N THR A 522 3.27 74.75 57.02
CA THR A 522 3.97 73.46 56.80
C THR A 522 4.60 72.84 58.04
N GLN A 523 4.58 73.50 59.20
CA GLN A 523 5.34 73.04 60.37
C GLN A 523 4.52 72.79 61.64
N SER A 524 4.83 71.63 62.21
CA SER A 524 4.64 71.26 63.61
C SER A 524 5.15 72.36 64.56
N ARG A 525 4.24 73.04 65.25
CA ARG A 525 4.56 73.58 66.57
C ARG A 525 4.62 72.42 67.57
N PRO A 526 5.63 72.35 68.46
CA PRO A 526 5.64 71.36 69.53
C PRO A 526 4.46 71.60 70.46
N ALA A 527 3.96 70.53 71.08
CA ALA A 527 2.94 70.65 72.12
C ALA A 527 3.49 71.48 73.28
N VAL A 528 2.85 72.62 73.56
CA VAL A 528 3.07 73.35 74.81
C VAL A 528 2.45 72.51 75.91
N ALA A 529 3.29 71.96 76.79
CA ALA A 529 2.81 71.35 78.02
C ALA A 529 2.17 72.44 78.89
N LEU A 530 0.95 72.19 79.34
CA LEU A 530 0.30 72.91 80.45
C LEU A 530 0.05 71.89 81.56
N HIS A 531 0.18 72.37 82.79
CA HIS A 531 0.11 71.60 84.05
C HIS A 531 -1.25 70.95 84.29
#